data_AF-A0A1Q4XMS8-F1
#
_entry.id   AF-A0A1Q4XMS8-F1
#
_cell.length_a   1.000
_cell.length_b   1.000
_cell.length_c   1.000
_cell.angle_alpha   90.00
_cell.angle_beta   90.00
_cell.angle_gamma   90.00
#
_symmetry.space_group_name_H-M   'P 1'
#
loop_
_entity.id
_entity.type
_entity.pdbx_description
1 polymer ?
#
loop_
_entity_poly.entity_id
_entity_poly.type
_entity_poly.pdbx_seq_one_letter_code
_entity_poly.pdbx_strand_id
1 'polypeptide(L)'
;MTTAKTPAAVSLAALLALTACSGGSSVVYDFTEPVTEPVSSIEFRVPDELIELEDDYAENRLQESVTVTAVESDDPSQCAVEYRFEYADGALDRLLAHIEDTADDHDASKEERMADILTNESLDDVELSEDYSSAVVPLGCAVSPTDDENTVEAALSIILEDEDRVPNFVRADIAVMQGGELFVHEPVVSSDWQLDSNGNWIQVDD
;
A
#
# COMPACT_ATOMS: atom_id res chain seq x y z
N MET A 1 60.83 -22.74 -44.43
CA MET A 1 60.27 -22.13 -43.19
C MET A 1 59.21 -21.15 -43.64
N THR A 2 57.93 -21.51 -43.51
CA THR A 2 56.82 -20.65 -43.94
C THR A 2 55.78 -20.71 -42.84
N THR A 3 55.71 -19.62 -42.06
CA THR A 3 54.82 -19.49 -40.89
C THR A 3 53.45 -18.99 -41.37
N ALA A 4 52.40 -19.78 -41.14
CA ALA A 4 51.02 -19.37 -41.37
C ALA A 4 50.50 -18.56 -40.17
N LYS A 5 49.88 -17.41 -40.44
CA LYS A 5 49.22 -16.51 -39.47
C LYS A 5 47.73 -16.85 -39.40
N THR A 6 47.24 -17.16 -38.20
CA THR A 6 45.81 -17.32 -37.88
C THR A 6 45.16 -15.95 -37.69
N PRO A 7 43.97 -15.67 -38.26
CA PRO A 7 43.16 -14.52 -37.85
C PRO A 7 42.25 -14.92 -36.67
N ALA A 8 42.31 -14.14 -35.58
CA ALA A 8 41.33 -14.20 -34.50
C ALA A 8 40.11 -13.37 -34.91
N ALA A 9 38.93 -14.01 -34.94
CA ALA A 9 37.66 -13.34 -35.11
C ALA A 9 37.23 -12.75 -33.75
N VAL A 10 37.07 -11.44 -33.70
CA VAL A 10 36.52 -10.72 -32.54
C VAL A 10 35.01 -10.65 -32.72
N SER A 11 34.28 -11.48 -31.98
CA SER A 11 32.83 -11.34 -31.86
C SER A 11 32.51 -10.22 -30.87
N LEU A 12 31.98 -9.11 -31.37
CA LEU A 12 31.29 -8.11 -30.54
C LEU A 12 29.97 -8.71 -30.07
N ALA A 13 29.89 -9.08 -28.79
CA ALA A 13 28.61 -9.26 -28.11
C ALA A 13 28.07 -7.86 -27.76
N ALA A 14 27.00 -7.43 -28.43
CA ALA A 14 26.26 -6.26 -28.05
C ALA A 14 25.47 -6.58 -26.77
N LEU A 15 25.94 -6.09 -25.63
CA LEU A 15 25.20 -6.06 -24.38
C LEU A 15 24.13 -4.97 -24.51
N LEU A 16 22.89 -5.36 -24.77
CA LEU A 16 21.72 -4.51 -24.55
C LEU A 16 21.55 -4.36 -23.04
N ALA A 17 22.14 -3.30 -22.48
CA ALA A 17 21.83 -2.87 -21.13
C ALA A 17 20.40 -2.30 -21.14
N LEU A 18 19.43 -3.11 -20.71
CA LEU A 18 18.12 -2.63 -20.24
C LEU A 18 18.38 -1.81 -18.98
N THR A 19 18.70 -0.54 -19.17
CA THR A 19 18.59 0.46 -18.10
C THR A 19 17.11 0.78 -17.97
N ALA A 20 16.41 -0.08 -17.23
CA ALA A 20 15.12 0.27 -16.66
C ALA A 20 15.38 1.42 -15.67
N CYS A 21 15.41 2.64 -16.18
CA CYS A 21 15.33 3.85 -15.37
C CYS A 21 13.88 3.98 -14.87
N SER A 22 13.43 3.07 -14.01
CA SER A 22 12.31 3.34 -13.12
C SER A 22 12.86 4.17 -11.96
N GLY A 23 13.22 5.43 -12.28
CA GLY A 23 13.47 6.45 -11.27
C GLY A 23 12.14 6.98 -10.77
N GLY A 24 11.29 6.08 -10.28
CA GLY A 24 10.02 6.42 -9.69
C GLY A 24 10.23 7.35 -8.51
N SER A 25 9.52 8.48 -8.50
CA SER A 25 9.51 9.36 -7.33
C SER A 25 8.72 8.66 -6.23
N SER A 26 9.28 8.58 -5.02
CA SER A 26 8.58 8.08 -3.83
C SER A 26 8.38 9.19 -2.82
N VAL A 27 7.28 9.13 -2.08
CA VAL A 27 6.95 10.10 -1.03
C VAL A 27 6.41 9.38 0.21
N VAL A 28 6.60 9.97 1.39
CA VAL A 28 5.91 9.56 2.61
C VAL A 28 4.70 10.47 2.79
N TYR A 29 3.53 9.89 2.98
CA TYR A 29 2.28 10.59 3.20
C TYR A 29 1.79 10.33 4.63
N ASP A 30 1.64 11.40 5.41
CA ASP A 30 1.30 11.37 6.84
C ASP A 30 -0.06 12.00 7.15
N PHE A 31 -0.91 12.16 6.13
CA PHE A 31 -2.25 12.75 6.23
C PHE A 31 -2.28 14.24 6.64
N THR A 32 -1.13 14.92 6.72
CA THR A 32 -1.08 16.36 7.09
C THR A 32 -1.07 17.29 5.88
N GLU A 33 -0.36 16.93 4.82
CA GLU A 33 -0.21 17.74 3.62
C GLU A 33 -0.56 16.93 2.36
N PRO A 34 -1.27 17.52 1.37
CA PRO A 34 -1.63 16.79 0.15
C PRO A 34 -0.40 16.47 -0.71
N VAL A 35 -0.41 15.30 -1.34
CA VAL A 35 0.56 14.97 -2.41
C VAL A 35 0.19 15.76 -3.67
N THR A 36 1.07 16.66 -4.09
CA THR A 36 0.80 17.56 -5.23
C THR A 36 1.61 17.22 -6.49
N GLU A 37 2.67 16.43 -6.34
CA GLU A 37 3.51 15.99 -7.46
C GLU A 37 3.19 14.54 -7.81
N PRO A 38 3.21 14.17 -9.11
CA PRO A 38 3.01 12.78 -9.52
C PRO A 38 4.16 11.91 -9.00
N VAL A 39 3.80 10.83 -8.32
CA VAL A 39 4.72 9.84 -7.73
C VAL A 39 4.32 8.45 -8.19
N SER A 40 5.22 7.48 -8.15
CA SER A 40 4.90 6.09 -8.50
C SER A 40 4.90 5.17 -7.29
N SER A 41 5.22 5.70 -6.11
CA SER A 41 5.22 4.98 -4.84
C SER A 41 4.90 5.95 -3.70
N ILE A 42 3.98 5.57 -2.83
CA ILE A 42 3.57 6.35 -1.65
C ILE A 42 3.65 5.44 -0.44
N GLU A 43 4.36 5.87 0.58
CA GLU A 43 4.40 5.22 1.88
C GLU A 43 3.48 5.97 2.86
N PHE A 44 2.41 5.31 3.28
CA PHE A 44 1.45 5.81 4.25
C PHE A 44 1.93 5.50 5.66
N ARG A 45 1.97 6.53 6.52
CA ARG A 45 2.32 6.41 7.93
C ARG A 45 1.40 7.29 8.77
N VAL A 46 1.10 6.87 9.99
CA VAL A 46 0.49 7.76 10.98
C VAL A 46 1.59 8.66 11.55
N PRO A 47 1.38 9.98 11.67
CA PRO A 47 2.39 10.88 12.20
C PRO A 47 2.66 10.58 13.69
N ASP A 48 3.93 10.63 14.09
CA ASP A 48 4.37 10.29 15.46
C ASP A 48 3.59 11.06 16.55
N GLU A 49 3.29 12.35 16.30
CA GLU A 49 2.49 13.17 17.22
C GLU A 49 1.12 12.57 17.48
N LEU A 50 0.45 12.04 16.46
CA LEU A 50 -0.87 11.43 16.60
C LEU A 50 -0.77 10.06 17.31
N ILE A 51 0.31 9.31 17.06
CA ILE A 51 0.59 8.06 17.79
C ILE A 51 0.80 8.35 19.30
N GLU A 52 1.52 9.42 19.64
CA GLU A 52 1.73 9.83 21.04
C GLU A 52 0.46 10.32 21.74
N LEU A 53 -0.56 10.73 20.98
CA LEU A 53 -1.83 11.22 21.51
C LEU A 53 -2.89 10.13 21.64
N GLU A 54 -2.79 9.06 20.86
CA GLU A 54 -3.73 7.94 20.85
C GLU A 54 -3.08 6.64 21.35
N ASP A 55 -3.08 6.46 22.68
CA ASP A 55 -2.51 5.30 23.35
C ASP A 55 -3.08 3.98 22.80
N ASP A 56 -4.40 3.93 22.56
CA ASP A 56 -5.05 2.72 22.03
C ASP A 56 -4.48 2.35 20.66
N TYR A 57 -4.27 3.33 19.77
CA TYR A 57 -3.60 3.11 18.48
C TYR A 57 -2.13 2.74 18.65
N ALA A 58 -1.41 3.41 19.54
CA ALA A 58 0.00 3.14 19.79
C ALA A 58 0.25 1.71 20.27
N GLU A 59 -0.66 1.13 21.05
CA GLU A 59 -0.56 -0.23 21.58
C GLU A 59 -1.09 -1.28 20.59
N ASN A 60 -2.10 -0.94 19.79
CA ASN A 60 -2.88 -1.91 19.01
C ASN A 60 -2.84 -1.74 17.49
N ARG A 61 -2.02 -0.82 16.96
CA ARG A 61 -1.84 -0.68 15.50
C ARG A 61 -1.39 -1.99 14.86
N LEU A 62 -1.94 -2.26 13.69
CA LEU A 62 -1.60 -3.42 12.86
C LEU A 62 -0.34 -3.13 12.05
N GLN A 63 -0.31 -2.01 11.33
CA GLN A 63 0.81 -1.60 10.49
C GLN A 63 1.58 -0.41 11.10
N GLU A 64 2.90 -0.42 10.97
CA GLU A 64 3.75 0.77 11.09
C GLU A 64 3.65 1.64 9.82
N SER A 65 3.61 0.98 8.66
CA SER A 65 3.44 1.64 7.37
C SER A 65 2.81 0.72 6.33
N VAL A 66 2.19 1.34 5.33
CA VAL A 66 1.75 0.67 4.11
C VAL A 66 2.35 1.41 2.93
N THR A 67 3.07 0.71 2.06
CA THR A 67 3.59 1.30 0.81
C THR A 67 2.77 0.82 -0.37
N VAL A 68 2.20 1.75 -1.13
CA VAL A 68 1.49 1.49 -2.39
C VAL A 68 2.37 1.93 -3.55
N THR A 69 2.65 1.01 -4.47
CA THR A 69 3.53 1.25 -5.62
C THR A 69 2.83 0.86 -6.92
N ALA A 70 2.84 1.72 -7.93
CA ALA A 70 2.35 1.36 -9.24
C ALA A 70 3.22 0.26 -9.86
N VAL A 71 2.59 -0.81 -10.35
CA VAL A 71 3.26 -1.93 -11.02
C VAL A 71 2.63 -2.21 -12.38
N GLU A 72 3.32 -2.98 -13.22
CA GLU A 72 2.75 -3.43 -14.49
C GLU A 72 1.61 -4.41 -14.22
N SER A 73 0.46 -4.18 -14.85
CA SER A 73 -0.66 -5.13 -14.81
C SER A 73 -0.44 -6.27 -15.81
N ASP A 74 -0.91 -7.47 -15.46
CA ASP A 74 -1.00 -8.61 -16.37
C ASP A 74 -2.00 -8.36 -17.51
N ASP A 75 -3.03 -7.55 -17.26
CA ASP A 75 -3.94 -7.06 -18.31
C ASP A 75 -3.48 -5.67 -18.78
N PRO A 76 -3.04 -5.51 -20.04
CA PRO A 76 -2.54 -4.23 -20.56
C PRO A 76 -3.63 -3.15 -20.67
N SER A 77 -4.91 -3.49 -20.48
CA SER A 77 -6.02 -2.54 -20.40
C SER A 77 -6.30 -2.02 -18.99
N GLN A 78 -5.65 -2.60 -17.98
CA GLN A 78 -5.79 -2.23 -16.57
C GLN A 78 -4.48 -1.66 -16.02
N CYS A 79 -4.61 -1.04 -14.85
CA CYS A 79 -3.49 -0.67 -14.01
C CYS A 79 -3.40 -1.68 -12.85
N ALA A 80 -2.31 -1.63 -12.10
CA ALA A 80 -2.15 -2.43 -10.90
C ALA A 80 -1.28 -1.68 -9.89
N VAL A 81 -1.52 -1.95 -8.61
CA VAL A 81 -0.64 -1.51 -7.53
C VAL A 81 -0.17 -2.70 -6.70
N GLU A 82 1.06 -2.62 -6.23
CA GLU A 82 1.60 -3.49 -5.18
C GLU A 82 1.51 -2.76 -3.84
N TYR A 83 0.88 -3.41 -2.87
CA TYR A 83 0.97 -3.09 -1.46
C TYR A 83 2.16 -3.81 -0.84
N ARG A 84 2.89 -3.11 0.03
CA ARG A 84 3.86 -3.71 0.95
C ARG A 84 3.51 -3.27 2.36
N PHE A 85 3.36 -4.25 3.26
CA PHE A 85 2.92 -4.01 4.63
C PHE A 85 4.12 -4.13 5.57
N GLU A 86 4.40 -3.06 6.33
CA GLU A 86 5.28 -3.15 7.49
C GLU A 86 4.42 -3.24 8.75
N TYR A 87 4.40 -4.42 9.36
CA TYR A 87 3.64 -4.66 10.58
C TYR A 87 4.32 -4.09 11.82
N ALA A 88 3.53 -3.62 12.78
CA ALA A 88 4.03 -3.36 14.13
C ALA A 88 4.47 -4.66 14.80
N ASP A 89 5.34 -4.55 15.82
CA ASP A 89 5.94 -5.73 16.46
C ASP A 89 4.87 -6.70 16.99
N GLY A 90 4.91 -7.94 16.51
CA GLY A 90 3.92 -8.98 16.84
C GLY A 90 2.49 -8.73 16.32
N ALA A 91 2.24 -7.69 15.54
CA ALA A 91 0.89 -7.31 15.13
C ALA A 91 0.26 -8.30 14.14
N LEU A 92 1.04 -8.87 13.21
CA LEU A 92 0.53 -9.91 12.30
C LEU A 92 0.10 -11.17 13.08
N ASP A 93 0.89 -11.61 14.07
CA ASP A 93 0.52 -12.76 14.91
C ASP A 93 -0.77 -12.47 15.70
N ARG A 94 -0.93 -11.24 16.21
CA ARG A 94 -2.18 -10.80 16.85
C ARG A 94 -3.36 -10.82 15.90
N LEU A 95 -3.20 -10.34 14.66
CA LEU A 95 -4.25 -10.35 13.65
C LEU A 95 -4.67 -11.78 13.29
N LEU A 96 -3.70 -12.67 13.09
CA LEU A 96 -3.99 -14.06 12.78
C LEU A 96 -4.74 -14.74 13.94
N ALA A 97 -4.33 -14.49 15.18
CA ALA A 97 -5.05 -14.96 16.36
C ALA A 97 -6.48 -14.38 16.44
N HIS A 98 -6.66 -13.09 16.14
CA HIS A 98 -7.96 -12.42 16.10
C HIS A 98 -8.90 -13.06 15.08
N ILE A 99 -8.40 -13.32 13.87
CA ILE A 99 -9.15 -13.98 12.81
C ILE A 99 -9.55 -15.40 13.22
N GLU A 100 -8.65 -16.15 13.86
CA GLU A 100 -8.94 -17.49 14.34
C GLU A 100 -10.01 -17.52 15.45
N ASP A 101 -9.97 -16.56 16.38
CA ASP A 101 -10.94 -16.48 17.50
C ASP A 101 -12.34 -16.08 17.02
N THR A 102 -12.42 -15.22 16.00
CA THR A 102 -13.67 -14.72 15.41
C THR A 102 -14.17 -15.58 14.24
N ALA A 103 -13.52 -16.69 13.92
CA ALA A 103 -13.84 -17.52 12.75
C ALA A 103 -15.18 -18.28 12.86
N ASP A 104 -15.67 -18.54 14.08
CA ASP A 104 -16.86 -19.38 14.29
C ASP A 104 -18.18 -18.71 13.82
N ASP A 105 -18.18 -17.40 13.52
CA ASP A 105 -19.37 -16.63 13.13
C ASP A 105 -19.41 -16.22 11.63
N HIS A 106 -18.42 -16.61 10.82
CA HIS A 106 -18.29 -16.15 9.42
C HIS A 106 -18.01 -17.30 8.42
N ASP A 107 -18.69 -17.26 7.26
CA ASP A 107 -18.50 -18.22 6.15
C ASP A 107 -17.20 -17.99 5.34
N ALA A 108 -16.39 -16.98 5.69
CA ALA A 108 -15.18 -16.61 4.98
C ALA A 108 -13.93 -17.33 5.51
N SER A 109 -13.08 -17.78 4.60
CA SER A 109 -11.76 -18.34 4.91
C SER A 109 -10.82 -17.28 5.49
N LYS A 110 -9.74 -17.74 6.13
CA LYS A 110 -8.70 -16.86 6.68
C LYS A 110 -8.10 -15.99 5.58
N GLU A 111 -7.81 -16.57 4.42
CA GLU A 111 -7.25 -15.85 3.27
C GLU A 111 -8.20 -14.78 2.75
N GLU A 112 -9.51 -15.05 2.67
CA GLU A 112 -10.51 -14.05 2.29
C GLU A 112 -10.56 -12.89 3.29
N ARG A 113 -10.48 -13.18 4.59
CA ARG A 113 -10.44 -12.14 5.63
C ARG A 113 -9.15 -11.34 5.59
N MET A 114 -8.02 -11.97 5.28
CA MET A 114 -6.74 -11.27 5.15
C MET A 114 -6.73 -10.32 3.94
N ALA A 115 -7.28 -10.75 2.80
CA ALA A 115 -7.47 -9.87 1.64
C ALA A 115 -8.33 -8.65 1.99
N ASP A 116 -9.50 -8.88 2.60
CA ASP A 116 -10.43 -7.82 3.00
C ASP A 116 -9.77 -6.83 3.99
N ILE A 117 -9.11 -7.33 5.04
CA ILE A 117 -8.49 -6.45 6.06
C ILE A 117 -7.30 -5.65 5.51
N LEU A 118 -6.50 -6.24 4.61
CA LEU A 118 -5.25 -5.62 4.16
C LEU A 118 -5.45 -4.69 2.95
N THR A 119 -6.41 -4.98 2.08
CA THR A 119 -6.61 -4.21 0.85
C THR A 119 -8.04 -3.70 0.65
N ASN A 120 -8.99 -4.08 1.52
CA ASN A 120 -10.43 -3.81 1.35
C ASN A 120 -10.98 -4.40 0.03
N GLU A 121 -10.39 -5.50 -0.43
CA GLU A 121 -10.75 -6.18 -1.67
C GLU A 121 -11.09 -7.66 -1.43
N SER A 122 -11.86 -8.24 -2.34
CA SER A 122 -12.13 -9.67 -2.37
C SER A 122 -10.86 -10.46 -2.72
N LEU A 123 -10.69 -11.66 -2.13
CA LEU A 123 -9.58 -12.57 -2.48
C LEU A 123 -9.54 -12.92 -3.98
N ASP A 124 -10.69 -12.92 -4.65
CA ASP A 124 -10.77 -13.18 -6.10
C ASP A 124 -10.16 -12.06 -6.95
N ASP A 125 -10.02 -10.86 -6.38
CA ASP A 125 -9.56 -9.64 -7.05
C ASP A 125 -8.16 -9.21 -6.56
N VAL A 126 -7.47 -10.00 -5.73
CA VAL A 126 -6.12 -9.67 -5.22
C VAL A 126 -5.17 -10.86 -5.29
N GLU A 127 -3.93 -10.60 -5.69
CA GLU A 127 -2.83 -11.56 -5.51
C GLU A 127 -2.14 -11.31 -4.18
N LEU A 128 -2.56 -12.03 -3.14
CA LEU A 128 -2.01 -11.91 -1.79
C LEU A 128 -0.81 -12.85 -1.58
N SER A 129 0.29 -12.36 -1.01
CA SER A 129 1.45 -13.20 -0.69
C SER A 129 1.15 -14.19 0.44
N GLU A 130 1.79 -15.36 0.42
CA GLU A 130 1.59 -16.42 1.42
C GLU A 130 1.95 -15.98 2.86
N ASP A 131 2.85 -15.01 2.98
CA ASP A 131 3.29 -14.43 4.25
C ASP A 131 2.58 -13.12 4.61
N TYR A 132 1.61 -12.71 3.79
CA TYR A 132 0.85 -11.47 3.95
C TYR A 132 1.72 -10.20 4.00
N SER A 133 2.96 -10.24 3.52
CA SER A 133 3.84 -9.07 3.47
C SER A 133 3.56 -8.14 2.28
N SER A 134 2.85 -8.63 1.27
CA SER A 134 2.48 -7.85 0.08
C SER A 134 1.20 -8.36 -0.58
N ALA A 135 0.56 -7.49 -1.36
CA ALA A 135 -0.57 -7.82 -2.20
C ALA A 135 -0.51 -7.06 -3.52
N VAL A 136 -0.97 -7.64 -4.63
CA VAL A 136 -1.13 -6.93 -5.90
C VAL A 136 -2.60 -6.83 -6.24
N VAL A 137 -3.07 -5.59 -6.42
CA VAL A 137 -4.48 -5.28 -6.74
C VAL A 137 -4.56 -4.70 -8.15
N PRO A 138 -5.17 -5.39 -9.12
CA PRO A 138 -5.53 -4.82 -10.41
C PRO A 138 -6.72 -3.85 -10.26
N LEU A 139 -6.69 -2.76 -11.00
CA LEU A 139 -7.77 -1.77 -11.00
C LEU A 139 -7.91 -1.07 -12.35
N GLY A 140 -9.02 -0.35 -12.52
CA GLY A 140 -9.20 0.56 -13.64
C GLY A 140 -8.15 1.67 -13.61
N CYS A 141 -7.56 2.00 -14.75
CA CYS A 141 -6.67 3.17 -14.82
C CYS A 141 -7.48 4.46 -14.73
N ALA A 142 -7.06 5.35 -13.84
CA ALA A 142 -7.59 6.70 -13.74
C ALA A 142 -7.37 7.49 -15.04
N VAL A 143 -8.40 8.21 -15.49
CA VAL A 143 -8.31 9.04 -16.70
C VAL A 143 -7.75 10.44 -16.42
N SER A 144 -7.68 10.83 -15.15
CA SER A 144 -7.13 12.12 -14.70
C SER A 144 -6.69 12.07 -13.23
N PRO A 145 -5.86 13.02 -12.77
CA PRO A 145 -5.47 13.14 -11.35
C PRO A 145 -6.60 13.42 -10.36
N THR A 146 -7.81 13.67 -10.84
CA THR A 146 -9.01 13.96 -10.01
C THR A 146 -10.09 12.90 -10.19
N ASP A 147 -9.74 11.75 -10.78
CA ASP A 147 -10.64 10.60 -10.95
C ASP A 147 -10.65 9.80 -9.65
N ASP A 148 -11.76 9.92 -8.92
CA ASP A 148 -12.03 9.26 -7.64
C ASP A 148 -12.94 8.03 -7.81
N GLU A 149 -13.25 7.62 -9.05
CA GLU A 149 -14.11 6.46 -9.32
C GLU A 149 -13.31 5.15 -9.44
N ASN A 150 -12.04 5.22 -9.84
CA ASN A 150 -11.15 4.07 -10.04
C ASN A 150 -9.98 4.12 -9.04
N THR A 151 -10.31 3.90 -7.77
CA THR A 151 -9.37 3.97 -6.65
C THR A 151 -9.24 2.62 -5.95
N VAL A 152 -8.17 2.49 -5.17
CA VAL A 152 -7.97 1.43 -4.18
C VAL A 152 -7.64 2.08 -2.84
N GLU A 153 -8.02 1.44 -1.73
CA GLU A 153 -7.83 2.02 -0.39
C GLU A 153 -6.44 1.70 0.15
N ALA A 154 -5.76 2.69 0.73
CA ALA A 154 -4.59 2.50 1.59
C ALA A 154 -5.00 2.85 3.03
N ALA A 155 -5.01 1.86 3.92
CA ALA A 155 -5.40 2.03 5.32
C ALA A 155 -4.33 1.56 6.30
N LEU A 156 -4.23 2.24 7.44
CA LEU A 156 -3.56 1.72 8.63
C LEU A 156 -4.62 1.45 9.70
N SER A 157 -4.62 0.23 10.19
CA SER A 157 -5.73 -0.31 11.00
C SER A 157 -5.30 -0.60 12.44
N ILE A 158 -6.29 -0.78 13.30
CA ILE A 158 -6.12 -1.09 14.73
C ILE A 158 -6.86 -2.38 15.07
N ILE A 159 -6.24 -3.25 15.88
CA ILE A 159 -6.86 -4.50 16.32
C ILE A 159 -7.46 -4.27 17.71
N LEU A 160 -8.79 -4.33 17.82
CA LEU A 160 -9.49 -4.17 19.10
C LEU A 160 -10.00 -5.52 19.58
N GLU A 161 -9.61 -5.94 20.80
CA GLU A 161 -9.87 -7.28 21.34
C GLU A 161 -11.38 -7.64 21.42
N ASP A 162 -12.25 -6.64 21.55
CA ASP A 162 -13.70 -6.83 21.70
C ASP A 162 -14.49 -6.56 20.40
N GLU A 163 -13.82 -6.30 19.28
CA GLU A 163 -14.49 -6.03 18.00
C GLU A 163 -14.22 -7.11 16.96
N ASP A 164 -15.28 -7.65 16.35
CA ASP A 164 -15.15 -8.64 15.27
C ASP A 164 -14.46 -8.05 14.02
N ARG A 165 -14.50 -6.72 13.88
CA ARG A 165 -13.91 -5.97 12.76
C ARG A 165 -12.59 -5.37 13.18
N VAL A 166 -11.69 -5.22 12.21
CA VAL A 166 -10.43 -4.49 12.36
C VAL A 166 -10.65 -3.10 11.75
N PRO A 167 -10.98 -2.06 12.53
CA PRO A 167 -11.27 -0.74 11.98
C PRO A 167 -10.01 -0.05 11.47
N ASN A 168 -10.19 0.83 10.49
CA ASN A 168 -9.14 1.70 9.96
C ASN A 168 -9.00 2.93 10.87
N PHE A 169 -7.77 3.22 11.31
CA PHE A 169 -7.45 4.43 12.06
C PHE A 169 -7.23 5.62 11.12
N VAL A 170 -6.54 5.38 10.01
CA VAL A 170 -6.40 6.31 8.89
C VAL A 170 -6.63 5.57 7.58
N ARG A 171 -7.17 6.26 6.58
CA ARG A 171 -7.28 5.73 5.21
C ARG A 171 -7.21 6.83 4.17
N ALA A 172 -6.80 6.48 2.95
CA ALA A 172 -6.93 7.33 1.78
C ALA A 172 -7.14 6.48 0.53
N ASP A 173 -7.83 7.04 -0.44
CA ASP A 173 -8.11 6.40 -1.72
C ASP A 173 -7.04 6.76 -2.73
N ILE A 174 -6.57 5.77 -3.50
CA ILE A 174 -5.44 5.92 -4.42
C ILE A 174 -5.87 5.62 -5.84
N ALA A 175 -5.75 6.63 -6.70
CA ALA A 175 -5.93 6.49 -8.13
C ALA A 175 -4.57 6.25 -8.81
N VAL A 176 -4.51 5.36 -9.81
CA VAL A 176 -3.32 5.12 -10.63
C VAL A 176 -3.59 5.40 -12.11
N MET A 177 -2.74 6.20 -12.74
CA MET A 177 -2.80 6.47 -14.18
C MET A 177 -1.99 5.44 -14.97
N GLN A 178 -2.25 5.35 -16.28
CA GLN A 178 -1.57 4.39 -17.18
C GLN A 178 -0.03 4.56 -17.23
N GLY A 179 0.50 5.73 -16.86
CA GLY A 179 1.94 5.97 -16.75
C GLY A 179 2.56 5.51 -15.42
N GLY A 180 1.74 5.01 -14.49
CA GLY A 180 2.14 4.61 -13.15
C GLY A 180 2.16 5.76 -12.13
N GLU A 181 1.61 6.92 -12.48
CA GLU A 181 1.45 8.02 -11.53
C GLU A 181 0.29 7.74 -10.56
N LEU A 182 0.55 7.92 -9.26
CA LEU A 182 -0.38 7.75 -8.16
C LEU A 182 -0.87 9.11 -7.64
N PHE A 183 -2.15 9.16 -7.25
CA PHE A 183 -2.80 10.33 -6.69
C PHE A 183 -3.62 9.95 -5.45
N VAL A 184 -3.51 10.76 -4.40
CA VAL A 184 -4.22 10.56 -3.14
C VAL A 184 -5.54 11.31 -3.15
N HIS A 185 -6.61 10.62 -2.77
CA HIS A 185 -7.97 11.10 -2.68
C HIS A 185 -8.52 10.87 -1.28
N GLU A 186 -9.45 11.74 -0.88
CA GLU A 186 -10.30 11.59 0.31
C GLU A 186 -9.56 11.06 1.57
N PRO A 187 -8.45 11.68 2.01
CA PRO A 187 -7.76 11.23 3.21
C PRO A 187 -8.67 11.43 4.42
N VAL A 188 -8.84 10.36 5.20
CA VAL A 188 -9.62 10.34 6.43
C VAL A 188 -8.70 9.89 7.55
N VAL A 189 -8.63 10.70 8.59
CA VAL A 189 -8.16 10.28 9.92
C VAL A 189 -9.39 9.97 10.75
N SER A 190 -9.28 9.04 11.71
CA SER A 190 -10.32 8.69 12.68
C SER A 190 -11.17 9.92 13.05
N SER A 191 -12.49 9.76 13.09
CA SER A 191 -13.48 10.86 13.14
C SER A 191 -13.22 11.88 14.25
N ASP A 192 -12.54 11.42 15.29
CA ASP A 192 -12.28 12.19 16.49
C ASP A 192 -11.05 13.11 16.33
N TRP A 193 -10.31 13.04 15.21
CA TRP A 193 -9.08 13.80 15.00
C TRP A 193 -9.13 14.70 13.78
N GLN A 194 -8.68 15.94 13.96
CA GLN A 194 -8.45 16.88 12.87
C GLN A 194 -7.28 17.81 13.16
N LEU A 195 -6.73 18.43 12.12
CA LEU A 195 -5.75 19.49 12.25
C LEU A 195 -6.44 20.83 12.59
N ASP A 196 -5.91 21.55 13.58
CA ASP A 196 -6.28 22.94 13.84
C ASP A 196 -5.66 23.90 12.79
N SER A 197 -5.98 25.19 12.89
CA SER A 197 -5.44 26.20 11.96
C SER A 197 -3.92 26.40 12.04
N ASN A 198 -3.27 25.83 13.06
CA ASN A 198 -1.83 25.89 13.27
C ASN A 198 -1.13 24.58 12.86
N GLY A 199 -1.88 23.57 12.39
CA GLY A 199 -1.36 22.27 12.02
C GLY A 199 -1.10 21.34 13.21
N ASN A 200 -1.74 21.55 14.36
CA ASN A 200 -1.68 20.60 15.47
C ASN A 200 -2.88 19.65 15.41
N TRP A 201 -2.67 18.38 15.77
CA TRP A 201 -3.75 17.43 15.95
C TRP A 201 -4.59 17.80 17.18
N ILE A 202 -5.91 17.88 17.00
CA ILE A 202 -6.87 18.10 18.08
C ILE A 202 -7.97 17.05 18.03
N GLN A 203 -8.40 16.63 19.21
CA GLN A 203 -9.55 15.77 19.35
C GLN A 203 -10.84 16.62 19.25
N VAL A 204 -11.78 16.22 18.40
CA VAL A 204 -13.09 16.84 18.24
C VAL A 204 -14.14 15.96 18.90
N ASP A 205 -14.69 16.44 20.02
CA ASP A 205 -15.87 15.84 20.64
C ASP A 205 -17.12 16.12 19.78
N ASP A 206 -17.87 15.08 19.42
CA ASP A 206 -19.21 15.17 18.75
C ASP A 206 -20.29 15.78 19.68
#